data_AF-A0A8J7B7B1-F1
#
_entry.id   AF-A0A8J7B7B1-F1
#
_cell.length_a   1.000
_cell.length_b   1.000
_cell.length_c   1.000
_cell.angle_alpha   90.00
_cell.angle_beta   90.00
_cell.angle_gamma   90.00
#
_symmetry.space_group_name_H-M   'P 1'
#
loop_
_entity.id
_entity.type
_entity.pdbx_description
1 polymer ?
#
loop_
_entity_poly.entity_id
_entity_poly.type
_entity_poly.pdbx_seq_one_letter_code
_entity_poly.pdbx_strand_id
1 'polypeptide(L)'
;MTESRSNLILPGDPEFDQTLGLTLPPDWQVVASSSPEFSLVARVDQGGVLSAVPWEEAQEYIEGGEYDERLEEFEDPDLLEEWELCGEA
;
A
#
# COMPACT_ATOMS: atom_id res chain seq x y z
N MET A 1 4.86 -8.80 31.93
CA MET A 1 5.14 -8.60 30.50
C MET A 1 3.84 -8.10 29.88
N THR A 2 3.74 -6.80 29.67
CA THR A 2 2.58 -6.16 29.04
C THR A 2 3.17 -5.24 28.00
N GLU A 3 3.29 -5.77 26.79
CA GLU A 3 3.73 -5.05 25.61
C GLU A 3 2.59 -4.13 25.19
N SER A 4 2.79 -2.83 25.32
CA SER A 4 1.91 -1.85 24.69
C SER A 4 2.14 -1.95 23.19
N ARG A 5 1.27 -2.68 22.49
CA ARG A 5 1.16 -2.62 21.03
C ARG A 5 0.75 -1.21 20.64
N SER A 6 1.74 -0.36 20.44
CA SER A 6 1.54 0.92 19.76
C SER A 6 1.36 0.55 18.30
N ASN A 7 0.21 0.83 17.69
CA ASN A 7 -0.04 0.65 16.24
C ASN A 7 0.77 1.65 15.38
N LEU A 8 1.91 2.11 15.89
CA LEU A 8 2.76 3.11 15.26
C LEU A 8 4.01 2.39 14.78
N ILE A 9 4.12 2.29 13.47
CA ILE A 9 5.29 1.79 12.77
C ILE A 9 6.32 2.94 12.75
N LEU A 10 7.46 2.78 13.43
CA LEU A 10 8.47 3.83 13.64
C LEU A 10 9.84 3.45 13.08
N PRO A 11 10.73 4.43 12.79
CA PRO A 11 12.09 4.14 12.36
C PRO A 11 12.82 3.17 13.32
N GLY A 12 13.28 2.04 12.78
CA GLY A 12 13.88 0.94 13.54
C GLY A 12 12.96 -0.27 13.72
N ASP A 13 11.68 -0.18 13.37
CA ASP A 13 10.77 -1.31 13.25
C ASP A 13 10.92 -2.01 11.87
N PRO A 14 10.99 -3.35 11.78
CA PRO A 14 11.03 -4.05 10.49
C PRO A 14 9.83 -3.74 9.56
N GLU A 15 8.67 -3.41 10.11
CA GLU A 15 7.48 -3.00 9.35
C GLU A 15 7.64 -1.57 8.79
N PHE A 16 8.55 -0.76 9.33
CA PHE A 16 8.85 0.60 8.83
C PHE A 16 9.54 0.56 7.47
N ASP A 17 10.55 -0.31 7.30
CA ASP A 17 11.24 -0.44 6.02
C ASP A 17 10.34 -1.05 4.93
N GLN A 18 9.37 -1.88 5.33
CA GLN A 18 8.35 -2.45 4.45
C GLN A 18 7.34 -1.39 3.98
N THR A 19 6.87 -0.53 4.90
CA THR A 19 5.94 0.56 4.57
C THR A 19 6.58 1.65 3.72
N LEU A 20 7.89 1.89 3.85
CA LEU A 20 8.63 2.83 2.99
C LEU A 20 8.88 2.29 1.56
N GLY A 21 8.49 1.06 1.24
CA GLY A 21 8.74 0.45 -0.07
C GLY A 21 10.23 0.22 -0.37
N LEU A 22 11.10 0.27 0.65
CA LEU A 22 12.53 -0.02 0.53
C LEU A 22 12.81 -1.52 0.39
N THR A 23 11.82 -2.34 0.76
CA THR A 23 11.84 -3.80 0.64
C THR A 23 10.55 -4.26 -0.04
N LEU A 24 10.68 -5.17 -1.01
CA LEU A 24 9.50 -5.80 -1.62
C LEU A 24 8.72 -6.60 -0.57
N PRO A 25 7.38 -6.72 -0.70
CA PRO A 25 6.53 -7.41 0.27
C PRO A 25 6.97 -8.84 0.55
N PRO A 26 6.66 -9.39 1.74
CA PRO A 26 6.83 -10.82 2.01
C PRO A 26 6.28 -11.67 0.86
N ASP A 27 6.98 -12.76 0.54
CA ASP A 27 6.57 -13.74 -0.47
C ASP A 27 6.46 -13.24 -1.93
N TRP A 28 6.91 -12.01 -2.24
CA TRP A 28 6.95 -11.49 -3.62
C TRP A 28 7.68 -12.43 -4.59
N GLN A 29 8.72 -13.12 -4.10
CA GLN A 29 9.50 -14.08 -4.88
C GLN A 29 8.68 -15.30 -5.29
N VAL A 30 7.72 -15.71 -4.47
CA VAL A 30 6.84 -16.86 -4.76
C VAL A 30 5.94 -16.50 -5.94
N VAL A 31 5.38 -15.29 -5.94
CA VAL A 31 4.53 -14.78 -7.03
C VAL A 31 5.35 -14.53 -8.30
N ALA A 32 6.55 -13.93 -8.17
CA ALA A 32 7.45 -13.73 -9.29
C ALA A 32 8.01 -15.03 -9.89
N SER A 33 8.01 -16.13 -9.12
CA SER A 33 8.42 -17.44 -9.61
C SER A 33 7.32 -18.13 -10.43
N SER A 34 6.06 -17.81 -10.17
CA SER A 34 4.91 -18.39 -10.86
C SER A 34 4.44 -17.57 -12.07
N SER A 35 4.76 -16.28 -12.10
CA SER A 35 4.38 -15.36 -13.18
C SER A 35 5.57 -14.49 -13.63
N PRO A 36 5.76 -14.25 -14.93
CA PRO A 36 6.84 -13.40 -15.42
C PRO A 36 6.69 -11.94 -15.00
N GLU A 37 5.46 -11.53 -14.66
CA GLU A 37 5.09 -10.19 -14.25
C GLU A 37 4.18 -10.28 -13.01
N PHE A 38 4.39 -9.39 -12.05
CA PHE A 38 3.55 -9.25 -10.86
C PHE A 38 3.36 -7.76 -10.55
N SER A 39 2.26 -7.44 -9.87
CA SER A 39 1.93 -6.08 -9.43
C SER A 39 1.94 -5.98 -7.91
N LEU A 40 2.12 -4.77 -7.40
CA LEU A 40 1.98 -4.46 -5.99
C LEU A 40 0.65 -3.76 -5.76
N VAL A 41 -0.21 -4.31 -4.90
CA VAL A 41 -1.53 -3.75 -4.58
C VAL A 41 -1.60 -3.43 -3.09
N ALA A 42 -2.31 -2.36 -2.75
CA ALA A 42 -2.52 -1.95 -1.37
C ALA A 42 -3.95 -2.33 -0.98
N ARG A 43 -4.15 -3.48 -0.32
CA ARG A 43 -5.51 -3.94 0.00
C ARG A 43 -6.13 -3.25 1.18
N VAL A 44 -7.44 -2.99 1.13
CA VAL A 44 -8.20 -2.25 2.16
C VAL A 44 -7.97 -2.83 3.56
N ASP A 45 -7.92 -4.17 3.68
CA ASP A 45 -7.76 -4.89 4.94
C ASP A 45 -6.31 -5.03 5.45
N GLN A 46 -5.31 -4.51 4.72
CA GLN A 46 -3.88 -4.68 5.03
C GLN A 46 -3.17 -3.44 5.58
N GLY A 47 -3.91 -2.39 5.97
CA GLY A 47 -3.36 -1.27 6.76
C GLY A 47 -2.16 -0.55 6.13
N GLY A 48 -2.11 -0.47 4.79
CA GLY A 48 -1.05 0.21 4.05
C GLY A 48 0.17 -0.62 3.66
N VAL A 49 0.21 -1.91 4.01
CA VAL A 49 1.26 -2.83 3.52
C VAL A 49 0.91 -3.29 2.10
N LEU A 50 1.90 -3.24 1.20
CA LEU A 50 1.74 -3.71 -0.17
C LEU A 50 1.75 -5.23 -0.24
N SER A 51 0.91 -5.81 -1.10
CA SER A 51 0.89 -7.23 -1.44
C SER A 51 1.35 -7.45 -2.88
N ALA A 52 2.20 -8.45 -3.11
CA ALA A 52 2.56 -8.88 -4.45
C ALA A 52 1.48 -9.84 -5.00
N VAL A 53 0.94 -9.55 -6.18
CA VAL A 53 -0.14 -10.32 -6.82
C VAL A 53 0.15 -10.53 -8.31
N PRO A 54 -0.34 -11.62 -8.93
CA PRO A 54 -0.29 -11.78 -10.38
C PRO A 54 -1.17 -10.73 -11.09
N TRP A 55 -0.93 -10.55 -12.40
CA TRP A 55 -1.66 -9.56 -13.20
C TRP A 55 -3.19 -9.71 -13.16
N GLU A 56 -3.69 -10.93 -13.20
CA GLU A 56 -5.15 -11.20 -13.18
C GLU A 56 -5.81 -10.66 -11.91
N GLU A 57 -5.16 -10.85 -10.75
CA GLU A 57 -5.63 -10.33 -9.47
C GLU A 57 -5.43 -8.82 -9.35
N ALA A 58 -4.39 -8.27 -9.98
CA ALA A 58 -4.22 -6.82 -10.10
C ALA A 58 -5.34 -6.17 -10.92
N GLN A 59 -5.82 -6.82 -11.99
CA GLN A 59 -6.97 -6.34 -12.73
C GLN A 59 -8.25 -6.39 -11.90
N GLU A 60 -8.47 -7.45 -11.12
CA GLU A 60 -9.61 -7.51 -10.20
C GLU A 60 -9.57 -6.38 -9.16
N TYR A 61 -8.38 -6.07 -8.63
CA TYR A 61 -8.20 -4.93 -7.72
C TYR A 61 -8.55 -3.58 -8.36
N ILE A 62 -8.16 -3.36 -9.63
CA ILE A 62 -8.42 -2.11 -10.36
C ILE A 62 -9.89 -2.02 -10.81
N GLU A 63 -10.43 -3.09 -11.40
CA GLU A 63 -11.75 -3.10 -12.05
C GLU A 63 -12.88 -3.44 -11.06
N GLY A 64 -12.55 -4.07 -9.93
CA GLY A 64 -13.49 -4.47 -8.87
C GLY A 64 -13.86 -3.36 -7.89
N GLY A 65 -13.22 -2.18 -8.00
CA GLY A 65 -13.50 -1.01 -7.17
C GLY A 65 -12.70 -0.91 -5.87
N GLU A 66 -11.91 -1.93 -5.50
CA GLU A 66 -11.06 -1.89 -4.29
C GLU A 66 -10.00 -0.77 -4.38
N TYR A 67 -9.46 -0.54 -5.58
CA TYR A 67 -8.56 0.60 -5.82
C TYR A 67 -9.25 1.96 -5.59
N ASP A 68 -10.49 2.12 -6.04
CA ASP A 68 -11.25 3.35 -5.87
C ASP A 68 -11.57 3.59 -4.39
N GLU A 69 -12.00 2.55 -3.65
CA GLU A 69 -12.19 2.62 -2.19
C GLU A 69 -10.91 3.05 -1.47
N ARG A 70 -9.75 2.58 -1.95
CA ARG A 70 -8.45 2.98 -1.41
C ARG A 70 -8.09 4.43 -1.70
N LEU A 71 -8.43 4.93 -2.89
CA LEU A 71 -8.26 6.34 -3.20
C LEU A 71 -9.11 7.21 -2.28
N GLU A 72 -10.36 6.84 -2.03
CA GLU A 72 -11.26 7.56 -1.12
C GLU A 72 -10.75 7.60 0.33
N GLU A 73 -10.06 6.56 0.82
CA GLU A 73 -9.44 6.55 2.15
C GLU A 73 -8.27 7.55 2.26
N PHE A 74 -7.52 7.75 1.18
CA PHE A 74 -6.38 8.68 1.12
C PHE A 74 -6.78 10.11 0.73
N GLU A 75 -7.94 10.30 0.09
CA GLU A 75 -8.53 11.60 -0.19
C GLU A 75 -9.05 12.22 1.12
N ASP A 76 -8.13 12.70 1.94
CA ASP A 76 -8.43 13.65 3.00
C ASP A 76 -8.80 14.99 2.34
N PRO A 77 -10.06 15.48 2.45
CA PRO A 77 -10.48 16.73 1.84
C PRO A 77 -9.67 17.93 2.34
N ASP A 78 -9.06 17.85 3.52
CA ASP A 78 -8.22 18.91 4.08
C ASP A 78 -6.79 18.93 3.48
N LEU A 79 -6.33 17.85 2.82
CA LEU A 79 -5.02 17.78 2.15
C LEU A 79 -5.07 18.12 0.65
N LEU A 80 -6.23 17.98 0.01
CA LEU A 80 -6.43 18.32 -1.41
C LEU A 80 -6.41 19.83 -1.67
N GLU A 81 -6.78 20.66 -0.68
CA GLU A 81 -6.70 22.13 -0.78
C GLU A 81 -5.25 22.67 -0.84
N GLU A 82 -4.27 21.95 -0.30
CA GLU A 82 -2.86 22.40 -0.28
C GLU A 82 -2.16 22.22 -1.64
N TRP A 83 -2.62 21.25 -2.46
CA TRP A 83 -2.03 20.94 -3.75
C TRP A 83 -2.57 21.80 -4.89
N GLU A 84 -3.82 22.27 -4.82
CA GLU A 84 -4.34 23.29 -5.75
C GLU A 84 -3.67 24.65 -5.53
N LEU A 85 -3.25 24.97 -4.29
CA LEU A 85 -2.59 26.25 -3.98
C LEU A 85 -1.14 26.33 -4.51
N CYS A 86 -0.48 25.19 -4.76
CA CYS A 86 0.88 25.13 -5.31
C CYS A 86 0.93 25.03 -6.85
N GLY A 87 -0.21 24.91 -7.53
CA GLY A 87 -0.31 24.80 -8.99
C GLY A 87 -0.33 26.12 -9.76
N GLU A 88 -0.46 27.25 -9.07
CA GLU A 88 -0.43 28.60 -9.64
C GLU A 88 0.67 29.46 -8.98
N ALA A 89 1.93 29.21 -9.33
CA ALA A 89 3.03 30.14 -9.07
C ALA A 89 4.05 30.14 -10.23
#